data_AF-A0A233S9Q8-F1
#
_entry.id   AF-A0A233S9Q8-F1
#
_cell.length_a   1.000
_cell.length_b   1.000
_cell.length_c   1.000
_cell.angle_alpha   90.00
_cell.angle_beta   90.00
_cell.angle_gamma   90.00
#
_symmetry.space_group_name_H-M   'P 1'
#
loop_
_entity.id
_entity.type
_entity.pdbx_description
1 polymer ?
#
loop_
_entity_poly.entity_id
_entity_poly.type
_entity_poly.pdbx_seq_one_letter_code
_entity_poly.pdbx_strand_id
1 'polypeptide(L)'
;MAIEVRDFVRDSGREATILDVFDAAQLFSVTVDGPTAVVEPALPMFLRLPGPPLRRISFDAEFQLNECLAHLWAVAALTPAPVINRPEPGGLGTGVSASAALTELRAGVPGGSPEIFSSRPYGPPGEPTDGQGTQWWVQDLDAWTTRPWPELPDALAPSADSSGPYRARWSAPEPLFESVVVLGDRAWRSSPADLDHLGLEGRSTEIVARLGLQLSAVVWRLSPDLAQAWPVVVEPFPDVEQLRMVWLGLGPQLVKVLFP
;
A
#
# COMPACT_ATOMS: atom_id res chain seq x y z
N MET A 1 -4.12 12.62 -4.59
CA MET A 1 -4.81 11.42 -5.11
C MET A 1 -6.32 11.50 -4.94
N ALA A 2 -6.80 11.75 -3.71
CA ALA A 2 -8.24 11.84 -3.44
C ALA A 2 -8.92 12.93 -4.28
N ILE A 3 -8.22 14.04 -4.54
CA ILE A 3 -8.67 15.14 -5.41
C ILE A 3 -8.86 14.65 -6.84
N GLU A 4 -7.85 14.00 -7.42
CA GLU A 4 -7.87 13.49 -8.79
C GLU A 4 -8.98 12.47 -8.99
N VAL A 5 -9.20 11.59 -8.01
CA VAL A 5 -10.28 10.60 -8.05
C VAL A 5 -11.65 11.30 -7.94
N ARG A 6 -11.81 12.25 -7.00
CA ARG A 6 -13.05 13.03 -6.86
C ARG A 6 -13.39 13.78 -8.15
N ASP A 7 -12.41 14.47 -8.73
CA ASP A 7 -12.61 15.29 -9.92
C ASP A 7 -12.97 14.42 -11.11
N PHE A 8 -12.32 13.27 -11.29
CA PHE A 8 -12.68 12.30 -12.33
C PHE A 8 -14.10 11.72 -12.17
N VAL A 9 -14.51 11.41 -10.93
CA VAL A 9 -15.87 10.96 -10.64
C VAL A 9 -16.89 12.05 -10.97
N ARG A 10 -16.57 13.32 -10.69
CA ARG A 10 -17.40 14.49 -11.06
C ARG A 10 -17.49 14.71 -12.56
N ASP A 11 -16.36 14.62 -13.27
CA ASP A 11 -16.32 14.70 -14.73
C ASP A 11 -17.12 13.57 -15.40
N SER A 12 -17.28 12.44 -14.69
CA SER A 12 -18.14 11.32 -15.09
C SER A 12 -19.63 11.54 -14.75
N GLY A 13 -20.02 12.73 -14.29
CA GLY A 13 -21.41 13.09 -13.99
C GLY A 13 -21.95 12.58 -12.64
N ARG A 14 -21.07 12.25 -11.68
CA ARG A 14 -21.43 11.78 -10.34
C ARG A 14 -21.04 12.80 -9.26
N GLU A 15 -21.67 12.72 -8.10
CA GLU A 15 -21.25 13.51 -6.95
C GLU A 15 -20.18 12.76 -6.14
N ALA A 16 -19.15 13.48 -5.72
CA ALA A 16 -18.08 12.96 -4.88
C ALA A 16 -17.56 14.05 -3.95
N THR A 17 -17.26 13.66 -2.71
CA THR A 17 -16.70 14.50 -1.66
C THR A 17 -15.54 13.76 -1.00
N ILE A 18 -14.53 14.51 -0.57
CA ILE A 18 -13.41 14.00 0.22
C ILE A 18 -13.68 14.43 1.64
N LEU A 19 -13.72 13.47 2.56
CA LEU A 19 -13.92 13.71 3.97
C LEU A 19 -12.68 13.22 4.71
N ASP A 20 -12.32 13.92 5.79
CA ASP A 20 -11.40 13.36 6.76
C ASP A 20 -12.11 12.31 7.63
N VAL A 21 -11.35 11.69 8.54
CA VAL A 21 -11.85 10.62 9.40
C VAL A 21 -12.99 11.10 10.31
N PHE A 22 -12.94 12.33 10.82
CA PHE A 22 -13.94 12.84 11.75
C PHE A 22 -15.24 13.20 11.04
N ASP A 23 -15.13 13.93 9.93
CA ASP A 23 -16.29 14.30 9.12
C ASP A 23 -16.97 13.07 8.53
N ALA A 24 -16.18 12.10 8.05
CA ALA A 24 -16.71 10.85 7.53
C ALA A 24 -17.43 10.04 8.62
N ALA A 25 -16.87 9.95 9.84
CA ALA A 25 -17.49 9.18 10.92
C ALA A 25 -18.86 9.73 11.33
N GLN A 26 -19.05 11.05 11.23
CA GLN A 26 -20.33 11.70 11.54
C GLN A 26 -21.40 11.51 10.44
N LEU A 27 -21.01 11.15 9.22
CA LEU A 27 -21.94 10.98 8.11
C LEU A 27 -22.76 9.69 8.22
N PHE A 28 -22.21 8.65 8.84
CA PHE A 28 -22.78 7.31 8.85
C PHE A 28 -23.28 6.91 10.23
N SER A 29 -24.43 6.24 10.25
CA SER A 29 -24.98 5.54 11.41
C SER A 29 -24.95 4.04 11.18
N VAL A 30 -24.58 3.28 12.20
CA VAL A 30 -24.68 1.81 12.21
C VAL A 30 -25.71 1.43 13.26
N THR A 31 -26.80 0.79 12.83
CA THR A 31 -27.83 0.27 13.74
C THR A 31 -27.72 -1.25 13.76
N VAL A 32 -27.69 -1.85 14.95
CA VAL A 32 -27.65 -3.31 15.14
C VAL A 32 -28.97 -3.78 15.74
N ASP A 33 -29.66 -4.66 15.03
CA ASP A 33 -30.87 -5.34 15.50
C ASP A 33 -30.67 -6.87 15.38
N GLY A 34 -30.47 -7.51 16.52
CA GLY A 34 -30.15 -8.94 16.61
C GLY A 34 -28.89 -9.30 15.79
N PRO A 35 -28.98 -10.24 14.83
CA PRO A 35 -27.85 -10.64 13.99
C PRO A 35 -27.62 -9.72 12.78
N THR A 36 -28.44 -8.68 12.60
CA THR A 36 -28.38 -7.79 11.45
C THR A 36 -27.80 -6.44 11.83
N ALA A 37 -26.97 -5.88 10.94
CA ALA A 37 -26.47 -4.52 11.06
C ALA A 37 -26.83 -3.75 9.79
N VAL A 38 -27.29 -2.51 9.94
CA VAL A 38 -27.68 -1.62 8.85
C VAL A 38 -26.82 -0.36 8.92
N VAL A 39 -26.28 0.05 7.78
CA VAL A 39 -25.49 1.27 7.61
C VAL A 39 -26.31 2.29 6.83
N GLU A 40 -26.52 3.47 7.41
CA GLU A 40 -27.23 4.58 6.77
C GLU A 40 -26.40 5.88 6.85
N PRO A 41 -26.21 6.61 5.74
CA PRO A 41 -26.61 6.25 4.38
C PRO A 41 -25.70 5.17 3.76
N ALA A 42 -26.23 4.32 2.89
CA ALA A 42 -25.45 3.37 2.12
C ALA A 42 -24.83 4.06 0.88
N LEU A 43 -23.61 4.56 1.01
CA LEU A 43 -22.89 5.27 -0.06
C LEU A 43 -21.66 4.50 -0.55
N PRO A 44 -21.34 4.57 -1.86
CA PRO A 44 -20.07 4.07 -2.36
C PRO A 44 -18.89 4.76 -1.68
N MET A 45 -17.85 4.01 -1.34
CA MET A 45 -16.69 4.54 -0.63
C MET A 45 -15.38 4.14 -1.31
N PHE A 46 -14.44 5.07 -1.33
CA PHE A 46 -13.04 4.76 -1.62
C PHE A 46 -12.21 5.00 -0.36
N LEU A 47 -11.85 3.91 0.32
CA LEU A 47 -11.10 4.00 1.57
C LEU A 47 -9.61 4.12 1.35
N ARG A 48 -9.01 5.05 2.10
CA ARG A 48 -7.58 5.30 2.16
C ARG A 48 -7.17 5.40 3.62
N LEU A 49 -6.10 4.70 3.99
CA LEU A 49 -5.47 4.98 5.28
C LEU A 49 -4.68 6.29 5.19
N PRO A 50 -4.72 7.14 6.23
CA PRO A 50 -3.78 8.23 6.34
C PRO A 50 -2.36 7.64 6.41
N GLY A 51 -1.43 8.24 5.66
CA GLY A 51 -0.01 7.87 5.77
C GLY A 51 0.52 8.23 7.16
N PRO A 52 1.45 7.44 7.73
CA PRO A 52 2.13 7.81 8.96
C PRO A 52 3.02 9.06 8.75
N PRO A 53 3.35 9.81 9.81
CA PRO A 53 2.90 9.64 11.19
C PRO A 53 1.61 10.42 11.49
N LEU A 54 0.61 9.76 12.07
CA LEU A 54 -0.40 10.44 12.89
C LEU A 54 0.29 10.81 14.20
N ARG A 55 0.92 12.00 14.26
CA ARG A 55 1.61 12.45 15.47
C ARG A 55 0.65 12.40 16.65
N ARG A 56 1.07 11.78 17.76
CA ARG A 56 0.33 11.75 19.02
C ARG A 56 0.31 13.14 19.64
N ILE A 57 -0.76 13.90 19.38
CA ILE A 57 -0.94 15.26 19.92
C ILE A 57 -1.38 15.18 21.40
N SER A 58 -2.25 14.21 21.73
CA SER A 58 -2.66 13.86 23.09
C SER A 58 -3.32 12.48 23.11
N PHE A 59 -3.47 11.88 24.30
CA PHE A 59 -4.20 10.62 24.48
C PHE A 59 -5.66 10.73 24.01
N ASP A 60 -6.35 11.81 24.40
CA ASP A 60 -7.77 12.01 24.05
C ASP A 60 -7.98 12.15 22.53
N ALA A 61 -7.07 12.85 21.85
CA ALA A 61 -7.12 12.99 20.40
C ALA A 61 -6.86 11.65 19.68
N GLU A 62 -5.92 10.84 20.20
CA GLU A 62 -5.64 9.50 19.69
C GLU A 62 -6.83 8.56 19.94
N PHE A 63 -7.44 8.62 21.12
CA PHE A 63 -8.65 7.86 21.44
C PHE A 63 -9.80 8.21 20.49
N GLN A 64 -10.13 9.49 20.33
CA GLN A 64 -11.20 9.94 19.43
C GLN A 64 -10.94 9.56 17.97
N LEU A 65 -9.70 9.69 17.51
CA LEU A 65 -9.31 9.27 16.16
C LEU A 65 -9.52 7.77 15.97
N ASN A 66 -9.10 6.95 16.93
CA ASN A 66 -9.26 5.50 16.87
C ASN A 66 -10.74 5.07 16.92
N GLU A 67 -11.57 5.74 17.73
CA GLU A 67 -13.03 5.51 17.73
C GLU A 67 -13.64 5.84 16.36
N CYS A 68 -13.26 6.96 15.74
CA CYS A 68 -13.74 7.33 14.41
C CYS A 68 -13.27 6.34 13.34
N LEU A 69 -12.01 5.90 13.38
CA LEU A 69 -11.47 4.87 12.48
C LEU A 69 -12.20 3.54 12.65
N ALA A 70 -12.44 3.11 13.90
CA ALA A 70 -13.15 1.88 14.20
C ALA A 70 -14.60 1.92 13.69
N HIS A 71 -15.28 3.06 13.87
CA HIS A 71 -16.63 3.28 13.32
C HIS A 71 -16.62 3.22 11.78
N LEU A 72 -15.70 3.93 11.12
CA LEU A 72 -15.57 3.89 9.67
C LEU A 72 -15.22 2.50 9.13
N TRP A 73 -14.43 1.72 9.87
CA TRP A 73 -14.18 0.32 9.53
C TRP A 73 -15.44 -0.52 9.60
N ALA A 74 -16.24 -0.37 10.66
CA ALA A 74 -17.52 -1.07 10.76
C ALA A 74 -18.47 -0.66 9.63
N VAL A 75 -18.62 0.63 9.38
CA VAL A 75 -19.42 1.20 8.27
C VAL A 75 -19.00 0.59 6.93
N ALA A 76 -17.71 0.59 6.62
CA ALA A 76 -17.19 0.11 5.35
C ALA A 76 -17.29 -1.42 5.18
N ALA A 77 -17.12 -2.18 6.26
CA ALA A 77 -17.27 -3.62 6.24
C ALA A 77 -18.74 -4.03 6.07
N LEU A 78 -19.66 -3.32 6.73
CA LEU A 78 -21.08 -3.69 6.82
C LEU A 78 -21.95 -3.08 5.74
N THR A 79 -21.54 -1.97 5.10
CA THR A 79 -22.38 -1.32 4.08
C THR A 79 -22.66 -2.26 2.90
N PRO A 80 -23.89 -2.25 2.36
CA PRO A 80 -24.19 -2.96 1.11
C PRO A 80 -23.66 -2.21 -0.12
N ALA A 81 -23.25 -0.94 0.01
CA ALA A 81 -22.72 -0.15 -1.10
C ALA A 81 -21.29 -0.60 -1.48
N PRO A 82 -20.85 -0.35 -2.73
CA PRO A 82 -19.50 -0.67 -3.15
C PRO A 82 -18.44 0.06 -2.33
N VAL A 83 -17.41 -0.66 -1.88
CA VAL A 83 -16.28 -0.07 -1.15
C VAL A 83 -15.00 -0.54 -1.82
N ILE A 84 -14.19 0.40 -2.30
CA ILE A 84 -12.81 0.13 -2.70
C ILE A 84 -11.94 0.09 -1.44
N ASN A 85 -11.16 -0.98 -1.32
CA ASN A 85 -10.40 -1.33 -0.12
C ASN A 85 -11.33 -1.58 1.07
N ARG A 86 -12.35 -2.42 0.85
CA ARG A 86 -13.21 -2.92 1.92
C ARG A 86 -12.37 -3.66 2.98
N PRO A 87 -12.58 -3.41 4.28
CA PRO A 87 -11.94 -4.20 5.32
C PRO A 87 -12.40 -5.67 5.25
N GLU A 88 -11.45 -6.60 5.20
CA GLU A 88 -11.69 -8.05 5.27
C GLU A 88 -11.48 -8.58 6.70
N PRO A 89 -11.92 -9.82 7.03
CA PRO A 89 -11.60 -10.48 8.30
C PRO A 89 -10.08 -10.53 8.52
N GLY A 90 -9.59 -9.70 9.43
CA GLY A 90 -8.17 -9.43 9.63
C GLY A 90 -7.89 -7.94 9.77
N GLY A 91 -8.67 -7.10 9.09
CA GLY A 91 -8.57 -5.64 9.06
C GLY A 91 -8.01 -5.11 7.74
N LEU A 92 -8.06 -3.80 7.56
CA LEU A 92 -7.65 -3.14 6.33
C LEU A 92 -6.14 -3.29 6.09
N GLY A 93 -5.75 -3.85 4.95
CA GLY A 93 -4.33 -4.04 4.61
C GLY A 93 -3.62 -5.11 5.45
N THR A 94 -4.33 -5.98 6.17
CA THR A 94 -3.68 -6.98 7.04
C THR A 94 -2.97 -8.12 6.33
N GLY A 95 -3.18 -8.25 5.01
CA GLY A 95 -2.34 -9.06 4.17
C GLY A 95 -0.90 -8.55 4.09
N VAL A 96 -0.68 -7.23 4.15
CA VAL A 96 0.65 -6.61 4.02
C VAL A 96 1.29 -6.31 5.37
N SER A 97 2.62 -6.23 5.36
CA SER A 97 3.44 -5.96 6.53
C SER A 97 4.61 -5.06 6.12
N ALA A 98 5.16 -4.31 7.08
CA ALA A 98 6.45 -3.63 6.89
C ALA A 98 7.58 -4.62 6.55
N SER A 99 7.42 -5.91 6.85
CA SER A 99 8.27 -6.97 6.32
C SER A 99 7.77 -7.42 4.95
N ALA A 100 8.59 -7.20 3.91
CA ALA A 100 8.30 -7.73 2.59
C ALA A 100 8.48 -9.25 2.58
N ALA A 101 9.37 -9.84 3.40
CA ALA A 101 9.45 -11.29 3.55
C ALA A 101 8.15 -11.91 4.10
N LEU A 102 7.52 -11.29 5.11
CA LEU A 102 6.21 -11.72 5.60
C LEU A 102 5.11 -11.50 4.56
N THR A 103 5.18 -10.40 3.82
CA THR A 103 4.23 -10.11 2.73
C THR A 103 4.35 -11.13 1.60
N GLU A 104 5.56 -11.48 1.17
CA GLU A 104 5.86 -12.50 0.17
C GLU A 104 5.36 -13.88 0.64
N LEU A 105 5.59 -14.24 1.90
CA LEU A 105 5.07 -15.48 2.50
C LEU A 105 3.54 -15.53 2.42
N ARG A 106 2.84 -14.46 2.82
CA ARG A 106 1.38 -14.38 2.77
C ARG A 106 0.85 -14.38 1.33
N ALA A 107 1.59 -13.77 0.40
CA ALA A 107 1.30 -13.82 -1.02
C ALA A 107 1.65 -15.17 -1.67
N GLY A 108 2.24 -16.11 -0.93
CA GLY A 108 2.69 -17.40 -1.45
C GLY A 108 3.76 -17.29 -2.53
N VAL A 109 4.62 -16.27 -2.42
CA VAL A 109 5.78 -16.06 -3.30
C VAL A 109 7.00 -16.72 -2.65
N PRO A 110 7.66 -17.68 -3.31
CA PRO A 110 8.84 -18.35 -2.77
C PRO A 110 10.08 -17.44 -2.82
N GLY A 111 11.00 -17.59 -1.86
CA GLY A 111 12.40 -17.16 -2.02
C GLY A 111 12.72 -15.71 -1.69
N GLY A 112 12.15 -15.16 -0.61
CA GLY A 112 12.50 -13.81 -0.16
C GLY A 112 13.94 -13.66 0.29
N SER A 113 14.59 -12.54 -0.09
CA SER A 113 15.87 -12.15 0.50
C SER A 113 15.71 -11.90 2.00
N PRO A 114 16.70 -12.27 2.83
CA PRO A 114 16.65 -12.03 4.26
C PRO A 114 16.44 -10.54 4.54
N GLU A 115 15.60 -10.27 5.54
CA GLU A 115 15.30 -8.93 6.03
C GLU A 115 15.89 -8.74 7.42
N ILE A 116 16.47 -7.57 7.64
CA ILE A 116 17.03 -7.20 8.93
C ILE A 116 16.30 -5.98 9.45
N PHE A 117 15.69 -6.12 10.63
CA PHE A 117 15.13 -5.02 11.37
C PHE A 117 16.13 -4.57 12.43
N SER A 118 16.46 -3.28 12.47
CA SER A 118 17.41 -2.75 13.43
C SER A 118 16.95 -1.38 13.92
N SER A 119 17.19 -1.10 15.20
CA SER A 119 17.03 0.25 15.75
C SER A 119 18.20 1.16 15.37
N ARG A 120 19.34 0.56 15.01
CA ARG A 120 20.57 1.22 14.59
C ARG A 120 21.24 0.32 13.56
N PRO A 121 21.50 0.80 12.35
CA PRO A 121 22.14 -0.01 11.32
C PRO A 121 23.65 -0.01 11.62
N TYR A 122 24.10 -0.85 12.56
CA TYR A 122 25.52 -1.04 12.84
C TYR A 122 26.11 -2.04 11.84
N GLY A 123 26.23 -1.61 10.59
CA GLY A 123 26.85 -2.40 9.53
C GLY A 123 26.00 -3.60 9.08
N PRO A 124 26.12 -3.98 7.80
CA PRO A 124 25.46 -5.18 7.31
C PRO A 124 26.11 -6.44 7.88
N PRO A 125 25.36 -7.53 8.14
CA PRO A 125 26.00 -8.84 8.16
C PRO A 125 26.61 -9.09 6.78
N GLY A 126 27.74 -9.82 6.75
CA GLY A 126 28.57 -10.01 5.57
C GLY A 126 27.82 -10.40 4.29
N GLU A 127 28.48 -10.20 3.15
CA GLU A 127 27.95 -10.51 1.82
C GLU A 127 27.38 -11.93 1.75
N PRO A 128 26.17 -12.15 1.21
CA PRO A 128 25.59 -13.47 1.09
C PRO A 128 26.44 -14.27 0.13
N THR A 129 26.54 -15.57 0.39
CA THR A 129 27.52 -16.46 -0.25
C THR A 129 27.33 -16.58 -1.78
N ASP A 130 26.18 -16.13 -2.28
CA ASP A 130 25.70 -16.11 -3.66
C ASP A 130 25.53 -14.70 -4.26
N GLY A 131 25.77 -13.62 -3.50
CA GLY A 131 25.35 -12.25 -3.85
C GLY A 131 26.36 -11.39 -4.60
N GLN A 132 27.08 -11.94 -5.58
CA GLN A 132 28.03 -11.14 -6.38
C GLN A 132 27.32 -9.92 -6.99
N GLY A 133 27.79 -8.73 -6.62
CA GLY A 133 27.26 -7.47 -7.14
C GLY A 133 25.90 -7.08 -6.57
N THR A 134 25.58 -7.48 -5.33
CA THR A 134 24.43 -6.96 -4.58
C THR A 134 24.89 -5.97 -3.49
N GLN A 135 24.02 -5.05 -3.09
CA GLN A 135 24.24 -4.13 -1.97
C GLN A 135 23.04 -4.12 -1.03
N TRP A 136 23.29 -3.75 0.23
CA TRP A 136 22.20 -3.50 1.16
C TRP A 136 21.50 -2.20 0.83
N TRP A 137 20.18 -2.26 0.79
CA TRP A 137 19.31 -1.12 0.77
C TRP A 137 18.62 -1.01 2.12
N VAL A 138 18.73 0.15 2.74
CA VAL A 138 18.16 0.46 4.05
C VAL A 138 16.98 1.39 3.85
N GLN A 139 15.85 0.98 4.42
CA GLN A 139 14.65 1.76 4.50
C GLN A 139 14.45 2.27 5.92
N ASP A 140 14.26 3.59 6.03
CA ASP A 140 13.72 4.24 7.21
C ASP A 140 12.20 4.00 7.24
N LEU A 141 11.68 3.30 8.25
CA LEU A 141 10.25 2.97 8.33
C LEU A 141 9.40 4.13 8.87
N ASP A 142 10.02 5.15 9.47
CA ASP A 142 9.31 6.37 9.90
C ASP A 142 9.13 7.32 8.72
N ALA A 143 10.19 7.54 7.93
CA ALA A 143 10.15 8.40 6.74
C ALA A 143 9.71 7.67 5.46
N TRP A 144 9.65 6.34 5.50
CA TRP A 144 9.41 5.47 4.34
C TRP A 144 10.41 5.66 3.17
N THR A 145 11.59 6.21 3.44
CA THR A 145 12.63 6.47 2.43
C THR A 145 13.63 5.32 2.36
N THR A 146 14.12 5.00 1.15
CA THR A 146 15.04 3.88 0.91
C THR A 146 16.33 4.38 0.27
N ARG A 147 17.49 3.94 0.77
CA ARG A 147 18.83 4.37 0.32
C ARG A 147 19.82 3.20 0.31
N PRO A 148 20.88 3.24 -0.51
CA PRO A 148 21.94 2.23 -0.44
C PRO A 148 22.77 2.43 0.84
N TRP A 149 23.13 1.35 1.51
CA TRP A 149 24.09 1.40 2.61
C TRP A 149 25.50 1.74 2.08
N PRO A 150 26.32 2.57 2.76
CA PRO A 150 26.14 3.16 4.09
C PRO A 150 25.50 4.55 4.14
N GLU A 151 24.78 4.97 3.10
CA GLU A 151 24.12 6.28 3.09
C GLU A 151 22.97 6.33 4.10
N LEU A 152 23.22 6.95 5.25
CA LEU A 152 22.19 7.20 6.27
C LEU A 152 21.40 8.49 5.98
N PRO A 153 20.18 8.64 6.53
CA PRO A 153 19.45 9.91 6.48
C PRO A 153 20.33 11.05 7.00
N ASP A 154 20.27 12.22 6.35
CA ASP A 154 21.08 13.38 6.74
C ASP A 154 20.90 13.69 8.23
N ALA A 155 22.00 13.72 8.98
CA ALA A 155 22.06 14.04 10.41
C ALA A 155 21.70 15.50 10.75
N LEU A 156 21.00 16.21 9.86
CA LEU A 156 20.71 17.65 9.95
C LEU A 156 19.44 17.99 10.75
N ALA A 157 18.75 17.00 11.32
CA ALA A 157 17.78 17.25 12.40
C ALA A 157 18.50 17.15 13.76
N PRO A 158 18.55 18.23 14.57
CA PRO A 158 19.21 18.22 15.86
C PRO A 158 18.33 17.52 16.91
N SER A 159 18.26 16.20 16.83
CA SER A 159 17.95 15.34 17.97
C SER A 159 18.86 14.13 17.89
N ALA A 160 19.80 14.10 18.84
CA ALA A 160 20.83 13.09 18.99
C ALA A 160 20.23 11.71 19.30
N ASP A 161 19.89 10.97 18.25
CA ASP A 161 20.01 9.53 18.14
C ASP A 161 19.62 9.18 16.69
N SER A 162 20.58 8.77 15.87
CA SER A 162 20.31 8.23 14.51
C SER A 162 19.65 6.84 14.59
N SER A 163 18.86 6.60 15.64
CA SER A 163 18.09 5.40 15.85
C SER A 163 16.70 5.58 15.27
N GLY A 164 16.33 4.67 14.38
CA GLY A 164 15.00 4.57 13.82
C GLY A 164 14.65 3.10 13.71
N PRO A 165 13.39 2.71 13.53
CA PRO A 165 13.11 1.39 13.00
C PRO A 165 13.58 1.37 11.54
N TYR A 166 14.73 0.73 11.29
CA TYR A 166 15.24 0.51 9.94
C TYR A 166 14.98 -0.92 9.48
N ARG A 167 14.72 -1.08 8.20
CA ARG A 167 14.65 -2.37 7.51
C ARG A 167 15.73 -2.42 6.42
N ALA A 168 16.54 -3.46 6.39
CA ALA A 168 17.53 -3.68 5.35
C ALA A 168 17.20 -4.93 4.51
N ARG A 169 17.43 -4.85 3.19
CA ARG A 169 17.39 -5.99 2.24
C ARG A 169 18.53 -5.92 1.23
N TRP A 170 18.91 -7.07 0.68
CA TRP A 170 19.80 -7.14 -0.48
C TRP A 170 19.08 -6.76 -1.78
N SER A 171 19.71 -5.92 -2.58
CA SER A 171 19.26 -5.65 -3.95
C SER A 171 20.43 -5.33 -4.89
N ALA A 172 20.14 -5.19 -6.18
CA ALA A 172 21.12 -4.71 -7.16
C ALA A 172 21.57 -3.28 -6.80
N PRO A 173 22.80 -2.87 -7.21
CA PRO A 173 23.30 -1.51 -7.02
C PRO A 173 22.42 -0.46 -7.70
N GLU A 174 21.97 -0.77 -8.90
CA GLU A 174 21.07 0.05 -9.71
C GLU A 174 19.83 -0.79 -10.05
N PRO A 175 18.90 -0.98 -9.10
CA PRO A 175 17.75 -1.83 -9.32
C PRO A 175 16.81 -1.18 -10.33
N LEU A 176 16.47 -1.93 -11.38
CA LEU A 176 15.39 -1.56 -12.30
C LEU A 176 14.06 -1.99 -11.68
N PHE A 177 13.09 -1.09 -11.68
CA PHE A 177 11.77 -1.34 -11.13
C PHE A 177 10.68 -1.20 -12.18
N GLU A 178 9.67 -2.07 -12.08
CA GLU A 178 8.39 -1.95 -12.76
C GLU A 178 7.28 -1.90 -11.72
N SER A 179 6.24 -1.11 -11.95
CA SER A 179 5.10 -1.01 -11.03
C SER A 179 3.83 -1.48 -11.75
N VAL A 180 3.14 -2.43 -11.13
CA VAL A 180 1.84 -2.93 -11.61
C VAL A 180 0.77 -2.52 -10.65
N VAL A 181 -0.18 -1.69 -11.11
CA VAL A 181 -1.36 -1.33 -10.33
C VAL A 181 -2.46 -2.34 -10.60
N VAL A 182 -3.10 -2.85 -9.55
CA VAL A 182 -4.18 -3.84 -9.60
C VAL A 182 -5.45 -3.23 -9.03
N LEU A 183 -6.58 -3.42 -9.72
CA LEU A 183 -7.93 -3.16 -9.20
C LEU A 183 -8.79 -4.41 -9.42
N GLY A 184 -9.05 -5.16 -8.35
CA GLY A 184 -9.79 -6.42 -8.41
C GLY A 184 -9.06 -7.46 -9.28
N ASP A 185 -9.68 -7.85 -10.39
CA ASP A 185 -9.15 -8.83 -11.34
C ASP A 185 -8.35 -8.20 -12.50
N ARG A 186 -8.16 -6.89 -12.50
CA ARG A 186 -7.46 -6.15 -13.57
C ARG A 186 -6.15 -5.57 -13.08
N ALA A 187 -5.17 -5.53 -13.96
CA ALA A 187 -3.86 -4.98 -13.67
C ALA A 187 -3.33 -4.16 -14.85
N TRP A 188 -2.52 -3.15 -14.54
CA TRP A 188 -1.89 -2.25 -15.50
C TRP A 188 -0.43 -2.01 -15.12
N ARG A 189 0.49 -2.27 -16.05
CA ARG A 189 1.89 -1.86 -15.92
C ARG A 189 2.03 -0.35 -16.10
N SER A 190 3.01 0.22 -15.42
CA SER A 190 3.28 1.66 -15.45
C SER A 190 4.16 2.06 -16.63
N SER A 191 4.94 1.13 -17.19
CA SER A 191 5.79 1.39 -18.35
C SER A 191 5.32 0.68 -19.63
N PRO A 192 5.71 1.21 -20.82
CA PRO A 192 5.49 0.54 -22.10
C PRO A 192 6.61 -0.46 -22.46
N ALA A 193 7.49 -0.81 -21.51
CA ALA A 193 8.60 -1.73 -21.79
C ALA A 193 8.09 -3.12 -22.20
N ASP A 194 8.81 -3.78 -23.11
CA ASP A 194 8.50 -5.15 -23.54
C ASP A 194 8.89 -6.14 -22.44
N LEU A 195 7.92 -6.44 -21.57
CA LEU A 195 8.06 -7.33 -20.41
C LEU A 195 6.93 -8.38 -20.37
N ASP A 196 6.23 -8.59 -21.49
CA ASP A 196 5.04 -9.44 -21.57
C ASP A 196 5.36 -10.89 -21.17
N HIS A 197 6.57 -11.36 -21.51
CA HIS A 197 7.06 -12.70 -21.15
C HIS A 197 7.18 -12.93 -19.64
N LEU A 198 7.27 -11.87 -18.83
CA LEU A 198 7.36 -11.97 -17.37
C LEU A 198 5.98 -12.15 -16.70
N GLY A 199 4.89 -11.91 -17.44
CA GLY A 199 3.51 -12.08 -16.96
C GLY A 199 3.19 -11.27 -15.70
N LEU A 200 3.73 -10.06 -15.58
CA LEU A 200 3.69 -9.28 -14.34
C LEU A 200 2.26 -8.93 -13.90
N GLU A 201 1.38 -8.61 -14.85
CA GLU A 201 -0.03 -8.31 -14.58
C GLU A 201 -0.74 -9.47 -13.88
N GLY A 202 -0.70 -10.67 -14.48
CA GLY A 202 -1.34 -11.86 -13.92
C GLY A 202 -0.78 -12.24 -12.55
N ARG A 203 0.56 -12.22 -12.42
CA ARG A 203 1.24 -12.49 -11.14
C ARG A 203 0.87 -11.46 -10.06
N SER A 204 0.72 -10.19 -10.43
CA SER A 204 0.33 -9.13 -9.50
C SER A 204 -1.12 -9.29 -9.04
N THR A 205 -2.03 -9.64 -9.94
CA THR A 205 -3.43 -9.97 -9.59
C THR A 205 -3.50 -11.14 -8.62
N GLU A 206 -2.73 -12.21 -8.84
CA GLU A 206 -2.67 -13.36 -7.92
C GLU A 206 -2.14 -12.97 -6.53
N ILE A 207 -1.07 -12.18 -6.47
CA ILE A 207 -0.49 -11.67 -5.22
C ILE A 207 -1.53 -10.85 -4.45
N VAL A 208 -2.15 -9.87 -5.12
CA VAL A 208 -3.13 -8.95 -4.52
C VAL A 208 -4.36 -9.72 -4.01
N ALA A 209 -4.84 -10.69 -4.78
CA ALA A 209 -5.97 -11.54 -4.38
C ALA A 209 -5.64 -12.38 -3.13
N ARG A 210 -4.45 -12.99 -3.05
CA ARG A 210 -4.02 -13.76 -1.86
C ARG A 210 -3.87 -12.90 -0.62
N LEU A 211 -3.52 -11.63 -0.80
CA LEU A 211 -3.40 -10.66 0.28
C LEU A 211 -4.74 -10.03 0.69
N GLY A 212 -5.85 -10.38 0.00
CA GLY A 212 -7.18 -9.82 0.28
C GLY A 212 -7.25 -8.33 0.00
N LEU A 213 -6.47 -7.83 -0.97
CA LEU A 213 -6.43 -6.43 -1.34
C LEU A 213 -7.26 -6.19 -2.61
N GLN A 214 -7.80 -4.99 -2.77
CA GLN A 214 -8.65 -4.65 -3.91
C GLN A 214 -8.00 -3.65 -4.86
N LEU A 215 -7.51 -2.51 -4.35
CA LEU A 215 -6.66 -1.58 -5.10
C LEU A 215 -5.27 -1.60 -4.49
N SER A 216 -4.25 -1.95 -5.26
CA SER A 216 -2.86 -1.99 -4.77
C SER A 216 -1.86 -1.79 -5.90
N ALA A 217 -0.61 -1.48 -5.56
CA ALA A 217 0.50 -1.56 -6.50
C ALA A 217 1.49 -2.64 -6.06
N VAL A 218 1.96 -3.45 -7.01
CA VAL A 218 3.05 -4.39 -6.82
C VAL A 218 4.27 -3.84 -7.55
N VAL A 219 5.32 -3.54 -6.79
CA VAL A 219 6.60 -3.09 -7.33
C VAL A 219 7.51 -4.29 -7.51
N TRP A 220 7.95 -4.48 -8.74
CA TRP A 220 8.82 -5.57 -9.19
C TRP A 220 10.23 -5.06 -9.41
N ARG A 221 11.24 -5.76 -8.89
CA ARG A 221 12.62 -5.60 -9.33
C ARG A 221 12.86 -6.49 -10.52
N LEU A 222 13.45 -5.94 -11.58
CA LEU A 222 13.83 -6.65 -12.79
C LEU A 222 15.31 -7.05 -12.72
N SER A 223 15.66 -8.20 -13.31
CA SER A 223 17.06 -8.55 -13.56
C SER A 223 17.66 -7.62 -14.63
N PRO A 224 18.99 -7.41 -14.66
CA PRO A 224 19.62 -6.53 -15.65
C PRO A 224 19.35 -6.91 -17.11
N ASP A 225 19.15 -8.20 -17.37
CA ASP A 225 18.81 -8.75 -18.70
C ASP A 225 17.29 -8.81 -18.96
N LEU A 226 16.47 -8.32 -18.03
CA LEU A 226 15.00 -8.32 -18.07
C LEU A 226 14.38 -9.72 -18.22
N ALA A 227 15.13 -10.79 -17.94
CA ALA A 227 14.66 -12.16 -18.04
C ALA A 227 13.85 -12.61 -16.80
N GLN A 228 14.01 -11.92 -15.67
CA GLN A 228 13.40 -12.30 -14.39
C GLN A 228 12.88 -11.08 -13.62
N ALA A 229 11.88 -11.33 -12.77
CA ALA A 229 11.30 -10.31 -11.90
C ALA A 229 10.88 -10.88 -10.55
N TRP A 230 11.16 -10.11 -9.50
CA TRP A 230 10.84 -10.44 -8.10
C TRP A 230 10.02 -9.31 -7.48
N PRO A 231 8.92 -9.62 -6.76
CA PRO A 231 8.18 -8.58 -6.07
C PRO A 231 9.03 -8.07 -4.89
N VAL A 232 9.05 -6.75 -4.68
CA VAL A 232 9.82 -6.13 -3.61
C VAL A 232 8.91 -5.44 -2.60
N VAL A 233 7.84 -4.81 -3.09
CA VAL A 233 6.87 -4.09 -2.27
C VAL A 233 5.48 -4.34 -2.83
N VAL A 234 4.53 -4.58 -1.93
CA VAL A 234 3.09 -4.47 -2.23
C VAL A 234 2.58 -3.27 -1.46
N GLU A 235 2.18 -2.23 -2.18
CA GLU A 235 1.62 -1.00 -1.64
C GLU A 235 0.08 -1.11 -1.62
N PRO A 236 -0.55 -1.27 -0.44
CA PRO A 236 -2.00 -1.36 -0.32
C PRO A 236 -2.72 -0.04 -0.64
N PHE A 237 -2.03 1.10 -0.62
CA PHE A 237 -2.60 2.42 -0.89
C PHE A 237 -1.72 3.20 -1.86
N PRO A 238 -1.69 2.80 -3.16
CA PRO A 238 -0.78 3.40 -4.13
C PRO A 238 -0.89 4.91 -4.18
N ASP A 239 0.24 5.60 -4.29
CA ASP A 239 0.26 7.06 -4.31
C ASP A 239 -0.22 7.63 -5.66
N VAL A 240 -0.27 8.96 -5.75
CA VAL A 240 -0.69 9.64 -6.99
C VAL A 240 0.20 9.27 -8.17
N GLU A 241 1.50 9.16 -7.94
CA GLU A 241 2.47 8.99 -9.00
C GLU A 241 2.32 7.60 -9.62
N GLN A 242 2.18 6.58 -8.78
CA GLN A 242 1.87 5.21 -9.20
C GLN A 242 0.57 5.13 -9.99
N LEU A 243 -0.50 5.79 -9.52
CA LEU A 243 -1.79 5.76 -10.21
C LEU A 243 -1.82 6.59 -11.49
N ARG A 244 -1.07 7.69 -11.55
CA ARG A 244 -1.05 8.61 -12.70
C ARG A 244 -0.57 7.88 -13.97
N MET A 245 0.41 7.00 -13.84
CA MET A 245 0.97 6.24 -14.97
C MET A 245 -0.04 5.31 -15.65
N VAL A 246 -1.03 4.83 -14.88
CA VAL A 246 -2.04 3.87 -15.36
C VAL A 246 -3.44 4.47 -15.48
N TRP A 247 -3.58 5.79 -15.24
CA TRP A 247 -4.86 6.44 -14.99
C TRP A 247 -5.88 6.25 -16.12
N LEU A 248 -5.42 6.28 -17.38
CA LEU A 248 -6.27 6.09 -18.56
C LEU A 248 -6.99 4.73 -18.56
N GLY A 249 -6.33 3.68 -18.06
CA GLY A 249 -6.94 2.36 -17.90
C GLY A 249 -7.71 2.22 -16.59
N LEU A 250 -7.14 2.72 -15.50
CA LEU A 250 -7.66 2.55 -14.14
C LEU A 250 -8.92 3.37 -13.86
N GLY A 251 -8.93 4.66 -14.18
CA GLY A 251 -10.00 5.60 -13.82
C GLY A 251 -11.40 5.12 -14.24
N PRO A 252 -11.60 4.74 -15.52
CA PRO A 252 -12.89 4.19 -15.96
C PRO A 252 -13.32 2.93 -15.22
N GLN A 253 -12.40 2.07 -14.79
CA GLN A 253 -12.74 0.88 -13.99
C GLN A 253 -13.09 1.24 -12.56
N LEU A 254 -12.39 2.22 -11.97
CA LEU A 254 -12.68 2.71 -10.63
C LEU A 254 -14.13 3.23 -10.54
N VAL A 255 -14.58 3.99 -11.53
CA VAL A 255 -15.97 4.46 -11.60
C VAL A 255 -16.95 3.30 -11.73
N LYS A 256 -16.66 2.30 -12.56
CA LYS A 256 -17.52 1.11 -12.70
C LYS A 256 -17.64 0.30 -11.41
N VAL A 257 -16.56 0.20 -10.63
CA VAL A 257 -16.57 -0.51 -9.35
C VAL A 257 -17.39 0.25 -8.31
N LEU A 258 -17.26 1.58 -8.24
CA LEU A 258 -18.00 2.40 -7.27
C LEU A 258 -19.48 2.59 -7.63
N PHE A 259 -19.81 2.59 -8.93
CA PHE A 259 -21.15 2.84 -9.45
C PHE A 259 -21.54 1.76 -10.48
N PRO A 260 -21.77 0.51 -10.03
CA PRO A 260 -22.12 -0.62 -10.89
C PRO A 260 -23.48 -0.47 -11.59
#